data_AF-A0A518K7W8-F1
#
_entry.id   AF-A0A518K7W8-F1
#
_cell.length_a   1.000
_cell.length_b   1.000
_cell.length_c   1.000
_cell.angle_alpha   90.00
_cell.angle_beta   90.00
_cell.angle_gamma   90.00
#
_symmetry.space_group_name_H-M   'P 1'
#
loop_
_entity.id
_entity.type
_entity.pdbx_description
1 polymer ?
#
loop_
_entity_poly.entity_id
_entity_poly.type
_entity_poly.pdbx_seq_one_letter_code
_entity_poly.pdbx_strand_id
1 'polypeptide(L)'
;MSNNSNSGSQSELDALLSELLDARDPSALDKLDALLRDNPGLQDEYIKYLSLHSLLNVEWNSLGAPLESLCESEASKLLPSFQGTGAGTHLRNRLSQSRRGRSRQDAETAVTALARKLLRLIWFPVRAPSPVAVAAVILGALGAAAMGGAIVAYSLDRVWWSRPDTDYTQEQIDAAERWLEAKRSEQGNLLGHFPATSAGLWTEVKPRITPANFHDGRLVPGEVDLQPFNGAAGKGYLVALPPGHGIELLVDVESVKENALIVKRVTADGALTGHSLSFNNHDVVTRPRSSWRVGRIGYWVDFNEYDQTRYYLLCGVSKGPNFADGGKWAYSDFKPLTVSRDLMFLGWDDGAIYGIPGAPDKVFEADSDFNDVSVILRLRRPEDIELSGKSQVVATPEREVRAIKAPMPADSYTLQVEPRQSILIQVSCPSGEPCRLDILCANRAERWWRYEESKGEEKFGLYSIDNRSDEPLDLSFIGRPLDGDQSTGSTDTGESAPLVHEVRASDADYCEIGYESPDVAASDERASYDKIRVRVHWIK
;
A
#
# COMPACT_ATOMS: atom_id res chain seq x y z
N MET A 1 22.98 -43.38 -15.52
CA MET A 1 21.72 -43.49 -16.29
C MET A 1 20.57 -43.31 -15.32
N SER A 2 20.18 -42.06 -14.99
CA SER A 2 19.09 -41.80 -14.02
C SER A 2 18.36 -40.46 -14.22
N ASN A 3 18.55 -39.72 -15.32
CA ASN A 3 17.94 -38.40 -15.51
C ASN A 3 16.62 -38.40 -16.32
N ASN A 4 16.15 -39.55 -16.80
CA ASN A 4 14.94 -39.61 -17.64
C ASN A 4 13.63 -39.87 -16.87
N SER A 5 13.66 -40.17 -15.57
CA SER A 5 12.44 -40.43 -14.78
C SER A 5 11.75 -39.16 -14.27
N ASN A 6 12.48 -38.03 -14.12
CA ASN A 6 11.90 -36.79 -13.58
C ASN A 6 11.02 -36.03 -14.57
N SER A 7 11.29 -36.12 -15.88
CA SER A 7 10.53 -35.36 -16.89
C SER A 7 9.09 -35.88 -17.06
N GLY A 8 8.87 -37.19 -16.86
CA GLY A 8 7.55 -37.79 -16.93
C GLY A 8 6.64 -37.31 -15.80
N SER A 9 7.11 -37.38 -14.56
CA SER A 9 6.32 -37.00 -13.39
C SER A 9 6.08 -35.49 -13.29
N GLN A 10 7.00 -34.67 -13.81
CA GLN A 10 6.79 -33.22 -13.91
C GLN A 10 5.72 -32.87 -14.97
N SER A 11 5.74 -33.53 -16.12
CA SER A 11 4.69 -33.37 -17.13
C SER A 11 3.32 -33.84 -16.63
N GLU A 12 3.29 -34.86 -15.77
CA GLU A 12 2.05 -35.36 -15.15
C GLU A 12 1.52 -34.38 -14.09
N LEU A 13 2.41 -33.77 -13.29
CA LEU A 13 2.07 -32.70 -12.36
C LEU A 13 1.47 -31.48 -13.10
N ASP A 14 2.11 -31.03 -14.18
CA ASP A 14 1.62 -29.90 -14.98
C ASP A 14 0.23 -30.19 -15.60
N ALA A 15 0.01 -31.42 -16.06
CA ALA A 15 -1.28 -31.86 -16.60
C ALA A 15 -2.39 -31.87 -15.55
N LEU A 16 -2.11 -32.42 -14.36
CA LEU A 16 -3.07 -32.46 -13.24
C LEU A 16 -3.41 -31.06 -12.70
N LEU A 17 -2.41 -30.17 -12.62
CA LEU A 17 -2.64 -28.78 -12.23
C LEU A 17 -3.53 -28.06 -13.24
N SER A 18 -3.29 -28.25 -14.54
CA SER A 18 -4.12 -27.70 -15.60
C SER A 18 -5.56 -28.27 -15.55
N GLU A 19 -5.71 -29.57 -15.31
CA GLU A 19 -7.01 -30.22 -15.13
C GLU A 19 -7.79 -29.68 -13.94
N LEU A 20 -7.13 -29.46 -12.79
CA LEU A 20 -7.74 -28.87 -11.59
C LEU A 20 -8.17 -27.41 -11.78
N LEU A 21 -7.46 -26.65 -12.63
CA LEU A 21 -7.82 -25.28 -12.97
C LEU A 21 -9.01 -25.22 -13.95
N ASP A 22 -9.09 -26.17 -14.89
CA ASP A 22 -10.11 -26.19 -15.94
C ASP A 22 -11.40 -26.95 -15.53
N ALA A 23 -11.30 -27.97 -14.68
CA ALA A 23 -12.39 -28.85 -14.29
C ALA A 23 -12.44 -29.07 -12.77
N ARG A 24 -13.63 -28.90 -12.18
CA ARG A 24 -13.90 -29.22 -10.77
C ARG A 24 -14.06 -30.73 -10.55
N ASP A 25 -13.23 -31.57 -11.16
CA ASP A 25 -13.25 -33.01 -10.90
C ASP A 25 -12.49 -33.31 -9.59
N PRO A 26 -13.18 -33.75 -8.52
CA PRO A 26 -12.53 -34.04 -7.25
C PRO A 26 -11.49 -35.16 -7.35
N SER A 27 -11.60 -36.06 -8.34
CA SER A 27 -10.67 -37.18 -8.51
C SER A 27 -9.28 -36.75 -8.99
N ALA A 28 -9.14 -35.55 -9.54
CA ALA A 28 -7.83 -34.98 -9.90
C ALA A 28 -7.03 -34.57 -8.65
N LEU A 29 -7.69 -34.23 -7.54
CA LEU A 29 -7.01 -33.97 -6.26
C LEU A 29 -6.44 -35.25 -5.67
N ASP A 30 -7.18 -36.36 -5.76
CA ASP A 30 -6.70 -37.66 -5.27
C ASP A 30 -5.48 -38.15 -6.08
N LYS A 31 -5.46 -37.91 -7.39
CA LYS A 31 -4.31 -38.22 -8.26
C LYS A 31 -3.12 -37.31 -7.96
N LEU A 32 -3.36 -36.03 -7.70
CA LEU A 32 -2.33 -35.08 -7.32
C LEU A 32 -1.71 -35.46 -5.97
N ASP A 33 -2.52 -35.79 -4.98
CA ASP A 33 -2.04 -36.26 -3.66
C ASP A 33 -1.21 -37.55 -3.80
N ALA A 34 -1.69 -38.51 -4.58
CA ALA A 34 -0.95 -39.75 -4.87
C ALA A 34 0.39 -39.48 -5.59
N LEU A 35 0.43 -38.53 -6.53
CA LEU A 35 1.64 -38.15 -7.25
C LEU A 35 2.66 -37.47 -6.32
N LEU A 36 2.19 -36.67 -5.36
CA LEU A 36 3.04 -35.89 -4.48
C LEU A 36 3.54 -36.68 -3.26
N ARG A 37 2.75 -37.63 -2.73
CA ARG A 37 2.98 -38.28 -1.42
C ARG A 37 4.39 -38.84 -1.21
N ASP A 38 4.99 -39.42 -2.26
CA ASP A 38 6.31 -40.05 -2.20
C ASP A 38 7.37 -39.37 -3.09
N ASN A 39 7.08 -38.18 -3.63
CA ASN A 39 7.97 -37.47 -4.57
C ASN A 39 8.31 -36.06 -4.05
N PRO A 40 9.30 -35.92 -3.13
CA PRO A 40 9.65 -34.62 -2.53
C PRO A 40 10.06 -33.56 -3.56
N GLY A 41 10.73 -33.95 -4.65
CA GLY A 41 11.08 -33.02 -5.73
C GLY A 41 9.86 -32.44 -6.47
N LEU A 42 8.76 -33.19 -6.56
CA LEU A 42 7.50 -32.68 -7.13
C LEU A 42 6.70 -31.86 -6.12
N GLN A 43 6.83 -32.15 -4.82
CA GLN A 43 6.26 -31.30 -3.76
C GLN A 43 6.87 -29.90 -3.81
N ASP A 44 8.20 -29.79 -3.95
CA ASP A 44 8.88 -28.50 -4.09
C ASP A 44 8.41 -27.74 -5.33
N GLU A 45 8.24 -28.43 -6.47
CA GLU A 45 7.75 -27.81 -7.71
C GLU A 45 6.27 -27.39 -7.61
N TYR A 46 5.43 -28.21 -6.98
CA TYR A 46 4.02 -27.89 -6.70
C TYR A 46 3.89 -26.67 -5.77
N ILE A 47 4.75 -26.56 -4.74
CA ILE A 47 4.79 -25.39 -3.85
C ILE A 47 5.15 -24.12 -4.62
N LYS A 48 6.08 -24.19 -5.59
CA LYS A 48 6.39 -23.05 -6.47
C LYS A 48 5.18 -22.64 -7.30
N TYR A 49 4.42 -23.59 -7.85
CA TYR A 49 3.19 -23.32 -8.57
C TYR A 49 2.11 -22.67 -7.70
N LEU A 50 1.90 -23.17 -6.47
CA LEU A 50 0.97 -22.56 -5.51
C LEU A 50 1.39 -21.13 -5.12
N SER A 51 2.68 -20.91 -4.93
CA SER A 51 3.23 -19.58 -4.62
C SER A 51 3.00 -18.61 -5.78
N LEU A 52 3.23 -19.05 -7.01
CA LEU A 52 2.95 -18.27 -8.23
C LEU A 52 1.46 -17.95 -8.36
N HIS A 53 0.58 -18.95 -8.19
CA HIS A 53 -0.87 -18.72 -8.25
C HIS A 53 -1.37 -17.76 -7.17
N SER A 54 -0.82 -17.86 -5.96
CA SER A 54 -1.15 -16.94 -4.87
C SER A 54 -0.71 -15.52 -5.21
N LEU A 55 0.49 -15.36 -5.77
CA LEU A 55 1.01 -14.06 -6.20
C LEU A 55 0.20 -13.47 -7.35
N LEU A 56 -0.14 -14.27 -8.37
CA LEU A 56 -1.02 -13.85 -9.47
C LEU A 56 -2.43 -13.50 -9.00
N ASN A 57 -2.97 -14.21 -8.01
CA ASN A 57 -4.30 -13.90 -7.45
C ASN A 57 -4.27 -12.57 -6.66
N VAL A 58 -3.20 -12.32 -5.89
CA VAL A 58 -2.99 -11.04 -5.21
C VAL A 58 -2.86 -9.90 -6.22
N GLU A 59 -2.04 -10.07 -7.26
CA GLU A 59 -1.90 -9.10 -8.34
C GLU A 59 -3.23 -8.85 -9.06
N TRP A 60 -3.94 -9.91 -9.45
CA TRP A 60 -5.24 -9.81 -10.13
C TRP A 60 -6.28 -9.05 -9.28
N ASN A 61 -6.38 -9.36 -7.99
CA ASN A 61 -7.31 -8.68 -7.08
C ASN A 61 -6.89 -7.23 -6.82
N SER A 62 -5.59 -6.93 -6.80
CA SER A 62 -5.08 -5.56 -6.69
C SER A 62 -5.31 -4.71 -7.95
N LEU A 63 -5.51 -5.38 -9.10
CA LEU A 63 -5.67 -4.78 -10.43
C LEU A 63 -7.13 -4.65 -10.87
N GLY A 64 -8.10 -5.18 -10.11
CA GLY A 64 -9.50 -5.32 -10.54
C GLY A 64 -10.26 -4.01 -10.78
N ALA A 65 -10.05 -2.96 -9.98
CA ALA A 65 -10.72 -1.67 -10.17
C ALA A 65 -10.04 -0.76 -11.24
N PRO A 66 -8.69 -0.73 -11.35
CA PRO A 66 -8.02 0.04 -12.40
C PRO A 66 -8.16 -0.52 -13.82
N LEU A 67 -8.28 -1.84 -14.00
CA LEU A 67 -8.34 -2.45 -15.34
C LEU A 67 -9.64 -2.15 -16.08
N GLU A 68 -10.79 -2.07 -15.39
CA GLU A 68 -12.05 -1.69 -16.04
C GLU A 68 -11.99 -0.26 -16.60
N SER A 69 -11.44 0.70 -15.85
CA SER A 69 -11.32 2.09 -16.30
C SER A 69 -10.25 2.28 -17.40
N LEU A 70 -9.13 1.55 -17.34
CA LEU A 70 -8.11 1.53 -18.38
C LEU A 70 -8.60 0.86 -19.67
N CYS A 71 -9.34 -0.25 -19.57
CA CYS A 71 -9.95 -0.90 -20.73
C CYS A 71 -11.03 -0.02 -21.37
N GLU A 72 -11.85 0.70 -20.59
CA GLU A 72 -12.85 1.64 -21.13
C GLU A 72 -12.20 2.86 -21.81
N SER A 73 -11.16 3.44 -21.19
CA SER A 73 -10.36 4.54 -21.74
C SER A 73 -9.70 4.15 -23.07
N GLU A 74 -8.99 3.03 -23.12
CA GLU A 74 -8.24 2.64 -24.32
C GLU A 74 -9.13 2.04 -25.42
N ALA A 75 -10.21 1.33 -25.07
CA ALA A 75 -11.20 0.88 -26.06
C ALA A 75 -11.85 2.07 -26.78
N SER A 76 -12.08 3.19 -26.06
CA SER A 76 -12.62 4.42 -26.65
C SER A 76 -11.65 5.12 -27.61
N LYS A 77 -10.33 4.98 -27.39
CA LYS A 77 -9.27 5.51 -28.26
C LYS A 77 -9.02 4.65 -29.51
N LEU A 78 -9.24 3.34 -29.44
CA LEU A 78 -9.05 2.40 -30.56
C LEU A 78 -10.29 2.25 -31.46
N LEU A 79 -11.47 2.63 -30.99
CA LEU A 79 -12.73 2.56 -31.77
C LEU A 79 -12.75 3.34 -33.11
N PRO A 80 -12.05 4.49 -33.28
CA PRO A 80 -11.96 5.18 -34.55
C PRO A 80 -11.16 4.44 -35.63
N SER A 81 -10.13 3.67 -35.26
CA SER A 81 -9.20 3.01 -36.19
C SER A 81 -9.73 1.68 -36.77
N PHE A 82 -10.84 1.16 -36.26
CA PHE A 82 -11.49 -0.07 -36.76
C PHE A 82 -12.77 0.18 -37.56
N GLN A 83 -13.10 1.44 -37.88
CA GLN A 83 -14.25 1.75 -38.72
C GLN A 83 -14.08 1.15 -40.12
N GLY A 84 -14.97 0.23 -40.50
CA GLY A 84 -15.01 -0.41 -41.82
C GLY A 84 -14.60 -1.88 -41.85
N THR A 85 -14.10 -2.45 -40.75
CA THR A 85 -13.80 -3.90 -40.67
C THR A 85 -14.94 -4.66 -40.00
N GLY A 86 -15.26 -5.87 -40.49
CA GLY A 86 -16.31 -6.73 -39.89
C GLY A 86 -16.03 -7.09 -38.43
N ALA A 87 -14.75 -7.13 -38.02
CA ALA A 87 -14.33 -7.33 -36.63
C ALA A 87 -14.67 -6.12 -35.74
N GLY A 88 -14.46 -4.89 -36.23
CA GLY A 88 -14.83 -3.66 -35.52
C GLY A 88 -16.34 -3.52 -35.29
N THR A 89 -17.15 -3.96 -36.25
CA THR A 89 -18.62 -3.97 -36.11
C THR A 89 -19.07 -5.01 -35.09
N HIS A 90 -18.43 -6.18 -35.05
CA HIS A 90 -18.77 -7.25 -34.12
C HIS A 90 -18.39 -6.93 -32.67
N LEU A 91 -17.26 -6.24 -32.45
CA LEU A 91 -16.81 -5.77 -31.14
C LEU A 91 -17.70 -4.64 -30.62
N ARG A 92 -18.05 -3.67 -31.49
CA ARG A 92 -18.95 -2.56 -31.16
C ARG A 92 -20.36 -3.05 -30.80
N ASN A 93 -20.86 -4.07 -31.50
CA ASN A 93 -22.16 -4.68 -31.20
C ASN A 93 -22.16 -5.47 -29.89
N ARG A 94 -21.04 -6.08 -29.49
CA ARG A 94 -20.92 -6.74 -28.18
C ARG A 94 -20.80 -5.74 -27.03
N LEU A 95 -20.03 -4.67 -27.20
CA LEU A 95 -19.91 -3.60 -26.21
C LEU A 95 -21.21 -2.80 -26.05
N SER A 96 -21.96 -2.57 -27.14
CA SER A 96 -23.28 -1.93 -27.08
C SER A 96 -24.37 -2.84 -26.51
N GLN A 97 -24.25 -4.17 -26.67
CA GLN A 97 -25.07 -5.15 -25.96
C GLN A 97 -24.74 -5.24 -24.46
N SER A 98 -23.47 -5.06 -24.06
CA SER A 98 -23.05 -4.97 -22.65
C SER A 98 -23.64 -3.73 -21.94
N ARG A 99 -23.76 -2.60 -22.67
CA ARG A 99 -24.40 -1.37 -22.15
C ARG A 99 -25.90 -1.49 -21.86
N ARG A 100 -26.57 -2.58 -22.28
CA ARG A 100 -28.00 -2.81 -21.98
C ARG A 100 -28.15 -3.92 -20.95
N GLY A 101 -27.94 -3.55 -19.68
CA GLY A 101 -28.52 -4.20 -18.51
C GLY A 101 -28.20 -5.69 -18.33
N ARG A 102 -26.93 -6.06 -18.22
CA ARG A 102 -26.53 -7.36 -17.67
C ARG A 102 -25.58 -7.20 -16.49
N SER A 103 -25.71 -8.10 -15.52
CA SER A 103 -25.02 -8.06 -14.23
C SER A 103 -23.50 -8.15 -14.41
N ARG A 104 -22.74 -7.49 -13.53
CA ARG A 104 -21.28 -7.58 -13.37
C ARG A 104 -20.71 -9.00 -13.54
N GLN A 105 -21.45 -10.01 -13.08
CA GLN A 105 -21.11 -11.42 -13.22
C GLN A 105 -20.99 -11.92 -14.68
N ASP A 106 -21.75 -11.35 -15.63
CA ASP A 106 -21.66 -11.68 -17.06
C ASP A 106 -20.44 -11.04 -17.72
N ALA A 107 -20.06 -9.83 -17.28
CA ALA A 107 -18.84 -9.15 -17.73
C ALA A 107 -17.59 -9.87 -17.22
N GLU A 108 -17.58 -10.24 -15.94
CA GLU A 108 -16.53 -11.06 -15.33
C GLU A 108 -16.43 -12.42 -16.05
N THR A 109 -17.54 -13.10 -16.30
CA THR A 109 -17.55 -14.38 -17.03
C THR A 109 -17.00 -14.23 -18.47
N ALA A 110 -17.32 -13.13 -19.15
CA ALA A 110 -16.82 -12.87 -20.50
C ALA A 110 -15.31 -12.56 -20.52
N VAL A 111 -14.82 -11.81 -19.55
CA VAL A 111 -13.38 -11.48 -19.39
C VAL A 111 -12.59 -12.71 -18.98
N THR A 112 -13.08 -13.52 -18.04
CA THR A 112 -12.44 -14.79 -17.66
C THR A 112 -12.43 -15.79 -18.81
N ALA A 113 -13.50 -15.85 -19.61
CA ALA A 113 -13.54 -16.68 -20.82
C ALA A 113 -12.53 -16.21 -21.88
N LEU A 114 -12.32 -14.89 -22.02
CA LEU A 114 -11.32 -14.32 -22.93
C LEU A 114 -9.90 -14.61 -22.44
N ALA A 115 -9.62 -14.43 -21.15
CA ALA A 115 -8.34 -14.73 -20.53
C ALA A 115 -7.97 -16.22 -20.66
N ARG A 116 -8.92 -17.15 -20.42
CA ARG A 116 -8.71 -18.59 -20.67
C ARG A 116 -8.44 -18.90 -22.14
N LYS A 117 -9.09 -18.19 -23.07
CA LYS A 117 -8.89 -18.40 -24.51
C LYS A 117 -7.52 -17.88 -24.99
N LEU A 118 -7.03 -16.81 -24.40
CA LEU A 118 -5.69 -16.27 -24.63
C LEU A 118 -4.60 -17.16 -24.01
N LEU A 119 -4.82 -17.66 -22.78
CA LEU A 119 -3.95 -18.66 -22.16
C LEU A 119 -3.85 -19.94 -22.99
N ARG A 120 -4.97 -20.42 -23.58
CA ARG A 120 -4.97 -21.54 -24.53
C ARG A 120 -4.16 -21.28 -25.80
N LEU A 121 -4.13 -20.05 -26.31
CA LEU A 121 -3.32 -19.66 -27.48
C LEU A 121 -1.82 -19.61 -27.17
N ILE A 122 -1.47 -19.34 -25.90
CA ILE A 122 -0.08 -19.29 -25.42
C ILE A 122 0.42 -20.71 -25.11
N TRP A 123 -0.45 -21.60 -24.62
CA TRP A 123 -0.08 -22.94 -24.16
C TRP A 123 -0.22 -24.07 -25.21
N PHE A 124 -1.03 -23.91 -26.26
CA PHE A 124 -1.07 -24.89 -27.35
C PHE A 124 -0.13 -24.53 -28.51
N PRO A 125 0.69 -25.47 -29.01
CA PRO A 125 1.48 -25.24 -30.21
C PRO A 125 0.54 -25.30 -31.41
N VAL A 126 0.15 -24.15 -31.96
CA VAL A 126 -0.41 -24.12 -33.31
C VAL A 126 0.71 -24.58 -34.26
N ARG A 127 0.55 -25.75 -34.88
CA ARG A 127 1.29 -26.15 -36.07
C ARG A 127 0.92 -25.21 -37.21
N ALA A 128 1.44 -23.98 -37.19
CA ALA A 128 1.31 -23.04 -38.29
C ALA A 128 2.48 -23.26 -39.25
N PRO A 129 2.24 -23.55 -40.54
CA PRO A 129 3.31 -23.89 -41.49
C PRO A 129 4.02 -22.65 -42.07
N SER A 130 3.82 -21.44 -41.54
CA SER A 130 4.52 -20.24 -42.04
C SER A 130 5.02 -19.30 -40.93
N PRO A 131 6.24 -18.74 -41.07
CA PRO A 131 6.81 -17.77 -40.13
C PRO A 131 5.96 -16.51 -39.95
N VAL A 132 5.16 -16.15 -40.96
CA VAL A 132 4.32 -14.94 -40.96
C VAL A 132 3.12 -15.10 -40.01
N ALA A 133 2.55 -16.30 -39.91
CA ALA A 133 1.48 -16.59 -38.96
C ALA A 133 1.98 -16.56 -37.50
N VAL A 134 3.22 -16.99 -37.27
CA VAL A 134 3.88 -16.92 -35.96
C VAL A 134 4.16 -15.46 -35.57
N ALA A 135 4.65 -14.63 -36.51
CA ALA A 135 4.87 -13.20 -36.27
C ALA A 135 3.57 -12.44 -35.97
N ALA A 136 2.45 -12.77 -36.62
CA ALA A 136 1.15 -12.15 -36.36
C ALA A 136 0.57 -12.54 -34.98
N VAL A 137 0.77 -13.80 -34.54
CA VAL A 137 0.39 -14.24 -33.20
C VAL A 137 1.27 -13.60 -32.14
N ILE A 138 2.58 -13.46 -32.38
CA ILE A 138 3.52 -12.76 -31.49
C ILE A 138 3.17 -11.27 -31.39
N LEU A 139 2.88 -10.59 -32.50
CA LEU A 139 2.47 -9.18 -32.50
C LEU A 139 1.09 -8.97 -31.84
N GLY A 140 0.16 -9.91 -32.03
CA GLY A 140 -1.13 -9.91 -31.33
C GLY A 140 -0.98 -10.16 -29.83
N ALA A 141 -0.08 -11.07 -29.44
CA ALA A 141 0.26 -11.34 -28.04
C ALA A 141 1.04 -10.17 -27.41
N LEU A 142 1.91 -9.48 -28.17
CA LEU A 142 2.62 -8.27 -27.73
C LEU A 142 1.66 -7.08 -27.55
N GLY A 143 0.66 -6.95 -28.43
CA GLY A 143 -0.43 -5.98 -28.27
C GLY A 143 -1.31 -6.26 -27.05
N ALA A 144 -1.54 -7.54 -26.72
CA ALA A 144 -2.20 -7.95 -25.48
C ALA A 144 -1.28 -7.83 -24.24
N ALA A 145 0.04 -8.00 -24.41
CA ALA A 145 1.07 -7.93 -23.37
C ALA A 145 1.36 -6.50 -22.86
N ALA A 146 0.98 -5.47 -23.62
CA ALA A 146 1.02 -4.08 -23.15
C ALA A 146 0.14 -3.86 -21.89
N MET A 147 -0.73 -4.81 -21.53
CA MET A 147 -1.64 -4.75 -20.38
C MET A 147 -1.17 -5.55 -19.15
N GLY A 148 -0.02 -6.23 -19.17
CA GLY A 148 0.44 -7.06 -18.05
C GLY A 148 1.94 -7.37 -18.08
N GLY A 149 2.77 -6.36 -17.80
CA GLY A 149 4.23 -6.41 -18.02
C GLY A 149 4.99 -7.47 -17.21
N ALA A 150 4.53 -7.84 -16.01
CA ALA A 150 5.25 -8.79 -15.14
C ALA A 150 5.08 -10.26 -15.58
N ILE A 151 3.86 -10.65 -15.98
CA ILE A 151 3.52 -12.02 -16.40
C ILE A 151 4.23 -12.39 -17.71
N VAL A 152 4.42 -11.41 -18.60
CA VAL A 152 5.01 -11.61 -19.92
C VAL A 152 6.53 -11.64 -19.88
N ALA A 153 7.18 -10.83 -19.04
CA ALA A 153 8.64 -10.85 -18.88
C ALA A 153 9.13 -12.23 -18.37
N TYR A 154 8.42 -12.83 -17.41
CA TYR A 154 8.76 -14.14 -16.87
C TYR A 154 8.38 -15.30 -17.81
N SER A 155 7.25 -15.20 -18.53
CA SER A 155 6.85 -16.20 -19.53
C SER A 155 7.78 -16.19 -20.75
N LEU A 156 8.26 -15.01 -21.16
CA LEU A 156 9.25 -14.87 -22.23
C LEU A 156 10.60 -15.43 -21.79
N ASP A 157 11.07 -15.18 -20.57
CA ASP A 157 12.30 -15.77 -20.02
C ASP A 157 12.24 -17.31 -20.07
N ARG A 158 11.13 -17.93 -19.62
CA ARG A 158 11.00 -19.41 -19.68
C ARG A 158 10.85 -19.97 -21.10
N VAL A 159 10.19 -19.25 -22.02
CA VAL A 159 10.13 -19.64 -23.45
C VAL A 159 11.51 -19.47 -24.11
N TRP A 160 12.31 -18.50 -23.67
CA TRP A 160 13.69 -18.26 -24.11
C TRP A 160 14.62 -19.41 -23.76
N TRP A 161 14.49 -19.97 -22.56
CA TRP A 161 15.36 -21.04 -22.05
C TRP A 161 14.89 -22.47 -22.38
N SER A 162 13.68 -22.64 -22.94
CA SER A 162 13.11 -23.97 -23.23
C SER A 162 13.20 -24.41 -24.69
N ARG A 163 13.87 -23.64 -25.57
CA ARG A 163 14.16 -24.02 -26.97
C ARG A 163 15.66 -24.06 -27.25
N PRO A 164 16.32 -25.23 -27.08
CA PRO A 164 17.76 -25.36 -27.29
C PRO A 164 18.23 -25.24 -28.75
N ASP A 165 17.32 -25.17 -29.74
CA ASP A 165 17.66 -25.28 -31.17
C ASP A 165 17.40 -23.99 -32.00
N THR A 166 17.28 -22.83 -31.35
CA THR A 166 17.08 -21.54 -32.06
C THR A 166 18.31 -20.66 -31.91
N ASP A 167 19.09 -20.53 -32.99
CA ASP A 167 20.22 -19.59 -33.07
C ASP A 167 19.71 -18.15 -33.14
N TYR A 168 19.71 -17.46 -32.01
CA TYR A 168 19.46 -16.02 -31.95
C TYR A 168 20.76 -15.26 -32.26
N THR A 169 20.66 -14.16 -33.00
CA THR A 169 21.83 -13.29 -33.20
C THR A 169 22.06 -12.45 -31.94
N GLN A 170 23.33 -12.13 -31.64
CA GLN A 170 23.68 -11.29 -30.49
C GLN A 170 22.92 -9.95 -30.50
N GLU A 171 22.68 -9.39 -31.68
CA GLU A 171 21.92 -8.15 -31.84
C GLU A 171 20.46 -8.25 -31.37
N GLN A 172 19.83 -9.43 -31.50
CA GLN A 172 18.48 -9.69 -30.98
C GLN A 172 18.45 -9.81 -29.46
N ILE A 173 19.50 -10.39 -28.87
CA ILE A 173 19.69 -10.48 -27.43
C ILE A 173 19.87 -9.07 -26.84
N ASP A 174 20.80 -8.30 -27.40
CA ASP A 174 21.10 -6.93 -26.95
C ASP A 174 19.90 -5.97 -27.12
N ALA A 175 19.06 -6.19 -28.13
CA ALA A 175 17.84 -5.41 -28.34
C ALA A 175 16.77 -5.74 -27.29
N ALA A 176 16.64 -7.00 -26.90
CA ALA A 176 15.70 -7.42 -25.87
C ALA A 176 16.14 -7.00 -24.46
N GLU A 177 17.43 -7.08 -24.16
CA GLU A 177 18.00 -6.57 -22.91
C GLU A 177 17.77 -5.06 -22.77
N ARG A 178 18.03 -4.28 -23.83
CA ARG A 178 17.75 -2.84 -23.83
C ARG A 178 16.26 -2.53 -23.65
N TRP A 179 15.38 -3.32 -24.24
CA TRP A 179 13.94 -3.16 -24.08
C TRP A 179 13.48 -3.51 -22.65
N LEU A 180 14.01 -4.59 -22.06
CA LEU A 180 13.76 -4.97 -20.67
C LEU A 180 14.28 -3.91 -19.68
N GLU A 181 15.47 -3.35 -19.91
CA GLU A 181 16.06 -2.29 -19.08
C GLU A 181 15.21 -1.01 -19.15
N ALA A 182 14.77 -0.62 -20.35
CA ALA A 182 13.88 0.51 -20.56
C ALA A 182 12.51 0.31 -19.88
N LYS A 183 11.97 -0.92 -19.93
CA LYS A 183 10.69 -1.24 -19.26
C LYS A 183 10.81 -1.37 -17.76
N ARG A 184 11.94 -1.83 -17.22
CA ARG A 184 12.24 -1.79 -15.77
C ARG A 184 12.35 -0.34 -15.27
N SER A 185 12.94 0.55 -16.07
CA SER A 185 13.00 1.98 -15.77
C SER A 185 11.60 2.64 -15.79
N GLU A 186 10.75 2.33 -16.77
CA GLU A 186 9.36 2.81 -16.81
C GLU A 186 8.47 2.20 -15.71
N GLN A 187 8.62 0.90 -15.41
CA GLN A 187 7.89 0.23 -14.34
C GLN A 187 8.36 0.68 -12.95
N GLY A 188 9.62 1.09 -12.77
CA GLY A 188 10.10 1.69 -11.53
C GLY A 188 9.34 2.97 -11.13
N ASN A 189 8.73 3.66 -12.11
CA ASN A 189 7.88 4.84 -11.89
C ASN A 189 6.38 4.50 -11.75
N LEU A 190 5.91 3.36 -12.27
CA LEU A 190 4.49 2.95 -12.22
C LEU A 190 4.18 1.94 -11.08
N LEU A 191 5.15 1.10 -10.70
CA LEU A 191 5.06 0.16 -9.57
C LEU A 191 5.47 0.80 -8.24
N GLY A 192 5.77 2.11 -8.21
CA GLY A 192 5.99 2.88 -6.98
C GLY A 192 4.82 2.80 -5.99
N HIS A 193 3.63 2.41 -6.46
CA HIS A 193 2.37 2.38 -5.71
C HIS A 193 1.87 0.98 -5.31
N PHE A 194 2.56 -0.10 -5.68
CA PHE A 194 2.13 -1.44 -5.27
C PHE A 194 3.02 -1.98 -4.14
N PRO A 195 2.44 -2.43 -3.02
CA PRO A 195 3.22 -3.04 -1.95
C PRO A 195 3.87 -4.31 -2.51
N ALA A 196 5.19 -4.37 -2.51
CA ALA A 196 5.90 -5.61 -2.75
C ALA A 196 5.60 -6.56 -1.59
N THR A 197 4.65 -7.49 -1.77
CA THR A 197 4.40 -8.57 -0.82
C THR A 197 5.61 -9.51 -0.83
N SER A 198 6.63 -9.20 -0.03
CA SER A 198 7.81 -10.04 0.11
C SER A 198 7.48 -11.26 0.98
N ALA A 199 6.76 -12.23 0.41
CA ALA A 199 6.35 -13.46 1.10
C ALA A 199 7.52 -14.28 1.68
N GLY A 200 8.76 -14.08 1.20
CA GLY A 200 9.92 -14.91 1.53
C GLY A 200 10.73 -14.55 2.78
N LEU A 201 10.59 -13.35 3.35
CA LEU A 201 11.46 -12.90 4.46
C LEU A 201 10.94 -13.26 5.87
N TRP A 202 9.72 -13.80 5.99
CA TRP A 202 8.91 -13.61 7.21
C TRP A 202 8.27 -14.87 7.80
N THR A 203 8.88 -16.03 7.62
CA THR A 203 8.53 -17.26 8.37
C THR A 203 8.82 -17.16 9.87
N GLU A 204 9.61 -16.16 10.25
CA GLU A 204 10.13 -15.99 11.60
C GLU A 204 9.07 -15.36 12.52
N VAL A 205 8.50 -14.19 12.21
CA VAL A 205 7.62 -13.48 13.16
C VAL A 205 6.18 -14.04 13.17
N LYS A 206 5.84 -14.80 14.23
CA LYS A 206 4.50 -15.33 14.49
C LYS A 206 3.87 -14.63 15.70
N PRO A 207 3.14 -13.52 15.51
CA PRO A 207 2.49 -12.85 16.62
C PRO A 207 1.45 -13.78 17.25
N ARG A 208 1.40 -13.80 18.57
CA ARG A 208 0.34 -14.46 19.32
C ARG A 208 -0.25 -13.47 20.30
N ILE A 209 -1.55 -13.23 20.15
CA ILE A 209 -2.32 -12.34 21.02
C ILE A 209 -2.40 -12.99 22.40
N THR A 210 -2.12 -12.21 23.45
CA THR A 210 -2.22 -12.73 24.81
C THR A 210 -3.69 -12.85 25.27
N PRO A 211 -3.99 -13.73 26.24
CA PRO A 211 -5.35 -13.87 26.78
C PRO A 211 -5.95 -12.59 27.37
N ALA A 212 -5.12 -11.60 27.73
CA ALA A 212 -5.57 -10.33 28.31
C ALA A 212 -6.44 -9.50 27.34
N ASN A 213 -6.32 -9.74 26.03
CA ASN A 213 -7.09 -9.04 25.00
C ASN A 213 -8.48 -9.67 24.72
N PHE A 214 -8.91 -10.60 25.56
CA PHE A 214 -10.23 -11.21 25.49
C PHE A 214 -11.11 -10.72 26.64
N HIS A 215 -12.28 -10.18 26.31
CA HIS A 215 -13.34 -9.88 27.27
C HIS A 215 -14.53 -10.78 26.96
N ASP A 216 -14.96 -11.58 27.94
CA ASP A 216 -16.02 -12.60 27.78
C ASP A 216 -15.80 -13.53 26.57
N GLY A 217 -14.54 -13.91 26.32
CA GLY A 217 -14.16 -14.77 25.20
C GLY A 217 -14.20 -14.11 23.83
N ARG A 218 -14.33 -12.78 23.76
CA ARG A 218 -14.30 -12.01 22.50
C ARG A 218 -13.06 -11.12 22.46
N LEU A 219 -12.44 -11.03 21.29
CA LEU A 219 -11.36 -10.10 21.03
C LEU A 219 -11.84 -8.65 21.19
N VAL A 220 -11.07 -7.88 21.98
CA VAL A 220 -11.28 -6.45 22.18
C VAL A 220 -10.26 -5.68 21.33
N PRO A 221 -10.69 -4.75 20.45
CA PRO A 221 -9.76 -3.92 19.69
C PRO A 221 -8.99 -2.98 20.61
N GLY A 222 -7.76 -2.65 20.23
CA GLY A 222 -6.86 -1.82 21.03
C GLY A 222 -5.43 -2.33 21.02
N GLU A 223 -4.62 -1.83 21.96
CA GLU A 223 -3.26 -2.30 22.17
C GLU A 223 -3.26 -3.77 22.61
N VAL A 224 -2.39 -4.56 22.01
CA VAL A 224 -2.23 -5.98 22.33
C VAL A 224 -0.78 -6.30 22.64
N ASP A 225 -0.57 -7.04 23.72
CA ASP A 225 0.72 -7.65 24.00
C ASP A 225 0.93 -8.82 23.05
N LEU A 226 2.12 -8.87 22.44
CA LEU A 226 2.55 -9.92 21.55
C LEU A 226 3.49 -10.84 22.31
N GLN A 227 3.21 -12.15 22.25
CA GLN A 227 4.15 -13.10 22.83
C GLN A 227 5.52 -13.04 22.14
N PRO A 228 6.59 -13.25 22.91
CA PRO A 228 7.94 -13.10 22.41
C PRO A 228 8.26 -14.00 21.23
N PHE A 229 8.73 -13.40 20.14
CA PHE A 229 9.44 -14.10 19.09
C PHE A 229 10.94 -14.00 19.42
N ASN A 230 11.59 -15.13 19.73
CA ASN A 230 12.97 -15.18 20.23
C ASN A 230 13.22 -14.54 21.62
N GLY A 231 12.23 -14.55 22.50
CA GLY A 231 12.39 -14.07 23.90
C GLY A 231 12.07 -12.59 24.12
N ALA A 232 11.86 -11.81 23.05
CA ALA A 232 11.51 -10.39 23.13
C ALA A 232 10.01 -10.17 22.95
N ALA A 233 9.30 -9.80 24.02
CA ALA A 233 7.90 -9.40 23.93
C ALA A 233 7.78 -8.12 23.11
N GLY A 234 6.67 -7.97 22.40
CA GLY A 234 6.38 -6.78 21.61
C GLY A 234 4.96 -6.31 21.86
N LYS A 235 4.60 -5.20 21.22
CA LYS A 235 3.24 -4.67 21.24
C LYS A 235 2.75 -4.44 19.83
N GLY A 236 1.43 -4.51 19.67
CA GLY A 236 0.76 -4.21 18.42
C GLY A 236 -0.60 -3.60 18.67
N TYR A 237 -1.36 -3.44 17.59
CA TYR A 237 -2.70 -2.89 17.67
C TYR A 237 -3.69 -3.79 16.93
N LEU A 238 -4.76 -4.18 17.60
CA LEU A 238 -5.83 -4.98 17.03
C LEU A 238 -6.99 -4.07 16.62
N VAL A 239 -7.30 -4.05 15.34
CA VAL A 239 -8.41 -3.28 14.76
C VAL A 239 -9.56 -4.23 14.49
N ALA A 240 -10.75 -3.85 14.94
CA ALA A 240 -11.99 -4.52 14.60
C ALA A 240 -12.66 -3.79 13.43
N LEU A 241 -13.00 -4.52 12.38
CA LEU A 241 -13.74 -4.04 11.22
C LEU A 241 -15.13 -4.68 11.21
N PRO A 242 -16.17 -3.98 11.70
CA PRO A 242 -17.53 -4.54 11.74
C PRO A 242 -18.10 -4.81 10.33
N PRO A 243 -19.17 -5.61 10.22
CA PRO A 243 -19.91 -5.79 8.98
C PRO A 243 -20.26 -4.46 8.29
N GLY A 244 -20.08 -4.41 6.98
CA GLY A 244 -20.36 -3.24 6.13
C GLY A 244 -19.40 -2.06 6.32
N HIS A 245 -18.37 -2.16 7.16
CA HIS A 245 -17.39 -1.10 7.35
C HIS A 245 -16.20 -1.27 6.39
N GLY A 246 -15.60 -0.15 6.01
CA GLY A 246 -14.34 -0.08 5.28
C GLY A 246 -13.17 0.33 6.20
N ILE A 247 -11.98 -0.10 5.85
CA ILE A 247 -10.72 0.34 6.44
C ILE A 247 -9.84 0.93 5.35
N GLU A 248 -9.25 2.07 5.63
CA GLU A 248 -8.19 2.68 4.83
C GLU A 248 -6.97 2.81 5.72
N LEU A 249 -5.84 2.30 5.26
CA LEU A 249 -4.60 2.22 6.00
C LEU A 249 -3.51 2.84 5.13
N LEU A 250 -2.85 3.86 5.66
CA LEU A 250 -1.69 4.51 5.06
C LEU A 250 -0.49 4.26 5.96
N VAL A 251 0.64 3.89 5.37
CA VAL A 251 1.88 3.62 6.11
C VAL A 251 2.96 4.57 5.65
N ASP A 252 3.51 5.31 6.60
CA ASP A 252 4.65 6.20 6.42
C ASP A 252 5.85 5.70 7.23
N VAL A 253 7.04 6.14 6.82
CA VAL A 253 8.30 5.83 7.47
C VAL A 253 9.17 7.09 7.50
N GLU A 254 9.74 7.42 8.65
CA GLU A 254 10.77 8.47 8.76
C GLU A 254 12.15 7.88 9.04
N SER A 255 12.20 6.61 9.42
CA SER A 255 13.43 5.92 9.69
C SER A 255 14.27 5.71 8.45
N VAL A 256 15.57 5.90 8.62
CA VAL A 256 16.57 5.36 7.72
C VAL A 256 16.73 3.85 7.93
N LYS A 257 16.50 3.30 9.12
CA LYS A 257 16.71 1.86 9.37
C LYS A 257 15.70 0.99 8.62
N GLU A 258 16.03 -0.28 8.42
CA GLU A 258 15.11 -1.23 7.80
C GLU A 258 13.95 -1.53 8.77
N ASN A 259 12.77 -1.07 8.40
CA ASN A 259 11.54 -1.22 9.17
C ASN A 259 10.41 -1.78 8.32
N ALA A 260 9.45 -2.40 8.99
CA ALA A 260 8.27 -2.91 8.35
C ALA A 260 7.03 -2.82 9.26
N LEU A 261 5.88 -2.60 8.62
CA LEU A 261 4.57 -2.84 9.21
C LEU A 261 4.01 -4.14 8.68
N ILE A 262 3.53 -4.99 9.57
CA ILE A 262 2.83 -6.23 9.25
C ILE A 262 1.36 -6.09 9.65
N VAL A 263 0.45 -6.43 8.74
CA VAL A 263 -0.99 -6.50 9.00
C VAL A 263 -1.45 -7.95 8.82
N LYS A 264 -1.87 -8.61 9.90
CA LYS A 264 -2.38 -10.00 9.85
C LYS A 264 -3.85 -10.04 10.16
N ARG A 265 -4.63 -10.79 9.37
CA ARG A 265 -6.03 -11.04 9.69
C ARG A 265 -6.14 -12.12 10.76
N VAL A 266 -6.96 -11.85 11.76
CA VAL A 266 -7.21 -12.69 12.92
C VAL A 266 -8.68 -13.11 12.94
N THR A 267 -8.93 -14.35 13.33
CA THR A 267 -10.28 -14.87 13.61
C THR A 267 -10.81 -14.31 14.93
N ALA A 268 -12.10 -14.44 15.19
CA ALA A 268 -12.73 -13.93 16.42
C ALA A 268 -12.20 -14.59 17.72
N ASP A 269 -11.61 -15.79 17.61
CA ASP A 269 -10.95 -16.53 18.70
C ASP A 269 -9.44 -16.23 18.82
N GLY A 270 -8.90 -15.30 18.03
CA GLY A 270 -7.49 -14.89 18.11
C GLY A 270 -6.52 -15.71 17.26
N ALA A 271 -7.00 -16.64 16.43
CA ALA A 271 -6.16 -17.41 15.54
C ALA A 271 -5.79 -16.60 14.28
N LEU A 272 -4.56 -16.75 13.80
CA LEU A 272 -4.12 -16.11 12.55
C LEU A 272 -4.69 -16.87 11.35
N THR A 273 -5.29 -16.15 10.40
CA THR A 273 -5.95 -16.73 9.22
C THR A 273 -5.02 -17.02 8.03
N GLY A 274 -3.71 -16.78 8.19
CA GLY A 274 -2.71 -16.89 7.12
C GLY A 274 -2.67 -15.68 6.16
N HIS A 275 -3.73 -14.87 6.10
CA HIS A 275 -3.71 -13.61 5.35
C HIS A 275 -2.82 -12.58 6.06
N SER A 276 -1.79 -12.11 5.35
CA SER A 276 -0.82 -11.14 5.84
C SER A 276 -0.49 -10.14 4.75
N LEU A 277 -0.39 -8.87 5.14
CA LEU A 277 0.19 -7.80 4.35
C LEU A 277 1.46 -7.31 5.05
N SER A 278 2.41 -6.82 4.27
CA SER A 278 3.67 -6.26 4.78
C SER A 278 4.01 -5.00 3.99
N PHE A 279 4.39 -3.95 4.70
CA PHE A 279 4.88 -2.70 4.12
C PHE A 279 6.27 -2.47 4.66
N ASN A 280 7.27 -2.48 3.78
CA ASN A 280 8.67 -2.38 4.19
C ASN A 280 9.30 -1.17 3.49
N ASN A 281 10.14 -0.42 4.20
CA ASN A 281 10.92 0.65 3.60
C ASN A 281 12.22 0.16 2.91
N HIS A 282 12.49 -1.14 3.01
CA HIS A 282 13.61 -1.81 2.37
C HIS A 282 13.17 -2.51 1.07
N ASP A 283 13.82 -2.16 -0.04
CA ASP A 283 13.62 -2.82 -1.34
C ASP A 283 14.49 -4.09 -1.41
N VAL A 284 13.86 -5.26 -1.49
CA VAL A 284 14.52 -6.57 -1.27
C VAL A 284 15.52 -6.93 -2.38
N VAL A 285 15.56 -6.24 -3.53
CA VAL A 285 16.22 -6.82 -4.72
C VAL A 285 17.29 -5.99 -5.43
N THR A 286 17.30 -4.65 -5.46
CA THR A 286 18.24 -3.98 -6.42
C THR A 286 18.77 -2.59 -6.10
N ARG A 287 18.37 -1.91 -5.02
CA ARG A 287 18.75 -0.50 -4.86
C ARG A 287 19.88 -0.27 -3.85
N PRO A 288 20.83 0.64 -4.12
CA PRO A 288 21.83 1.07 -3.14
C PRO A 288 21.16 1.59 -1.86
N ARG A 289 21.81 1.41 -0.70
CA ARG A 289 21.33 1.89 0.62
C ARG A 289 20.95 3.39 0.65
N SER A 290 21.47 4.19 -0.27
CA SER A 290 21.11 5.60 -0.44
C SER A 290 19.69 5.85 -0.97
N SER A 291 18.87 4.81 -1.16
CA SER A 291 17.50 4.90 -1.70
C SER A 291 16.42 4.46 -0.72
N TRP A 292 16.76 4.37 0.57
CA TRP A 292 15.76 4.16 1.62
C TRP A 292 14.64 5.17 1.46
N ARG A 293 13.41 4.65 1.37
CA ARG A 293 12.23 5.48 1.15
C ARG A 293 11.90 6.12 2.49
N VAL A 294 11.95 7.45 2.55
CA VAL A 294 11.32 8.26 3.59
C VAL A 294 9.98 8.73 3.02
N GLY A 295 8.93 8.74 3.86
CA GLY A 295 7.55 9.06 3.46
C GLY A 295 6.69 7.81 3.28
N ARG A 296 5.72 7.86 2.35
CA ARG A 296 4.72 6.81 2.18
C ARG A 296 5.31 5.53 1.60
N ILE A 297 5.25 4.44 2.37
CA ILE A 297 5.68 3.10 1.95
C ILE A 297 4.51 2.18 1.59
N GLY A 298 3.28 2.57 1.92
CA GLY A 298 2.13 1.71 1.69
C GLY A 298 0.77 2.40 1.76
N TYR A 299 -0.17 1.79 1.06
CA TYR A 299 -1.59 2.07 1.19
C TYR A 299 -2.39 0.81 0.97
N TRP A 300 -3.41 0.61 1.79
CA TRP A 300 -4.28 -0.53 1.71
C TRP A 300 -5.70 -0.15 2.10
N VAL A 301 -6.65 -0.70 1.36
CA VAL A 301 -8.08 -0.56 1.60
C VAL A 301 -8.67 -1.95 1.66
N ASP A 302 -9.58 -2.17 2.61
CA ASP A 302 -10.40 -3.37 2.66
C ASP A 302 -11.82 -3.02 3.10
N PHE A 303 -12.76 -3.89 2.77
CA PHE A 303 -14.15 -3.72 3.11
C PHE A 303 -14.69 -5.04 3.65
N ASN A 304 -15.39 -4.96 4.78
CA ASN A 304 -15.99 -6.14 5.37
C ASN A 304 -17.40 -6.37 4.82
N GLU A 305 -17.49 -7.08 3.69
CA GLU A 305 -18.77 -7.51 3.09
C GLU A 305 -19.47 -8.65 3.85
N TYR A 306 -18.87 -9.16 4.93
CA TYR A 306 -19.36 -10.33 5.67
C TYR A 306 -20.26 -9.90 6.82
N ASP A 307 -21.06 -10.85 7.32
CA ASP A 307 -21.93 -10.68 8.48
C ASP A 307 -21.20 -10.75 9.84
N GLN A 308 -19.90 -11.05 9.81
CA GLN A 308 -19.05 -11.16 11.00
C GLN A 308 -17.96 -10.10 11.01
N THR A 309 -17.63 -9.59 12.20
CA THR A 309 -16.50 -8.68 12.41
C THR A 309 -15.19 -9.34 11.99
N ARG A 310 -14.39 -8.64 11.19
CA ARG A 310 -13.02 -9.03 10.86
C ARG A 310 -12.04 -8.33 11.79
N TYR A 311 -10.98 -9.01 12.18
CA TYR A 311 -9.95 -8.44 13.03
C TYR A 311 -8.63 -8.37 12.27
N TYR A 312 -7.93 -7.25 12.39
CA TYR A 312 -6.61 -7.03 11.79
C TYR A 312 -5.62 -6.65 12.89
N LEU A 313 -4.55 -7.42 13.00
CA LEU A 313 -3.46 -7.17 13.90
C LEU A 313 -2.35 -6.42 13.17
N LEU A 314 -2.01 -5.23 13.64
CA LEU A 314 -0.91 -4.41 13.15
C LEU A 314 0.31 -4.59 14.06
N CYS A 315 1.48 -4.84 13.48
CA CYS A 315 2.74 -4.99 14.20
C CYS A 315 3.87 -4.31 13.44
N GLY A 316 4.56 -3.36 14.07
CA GLY A 316 5.82 -2.82 13.58
C GLY A 316 6.98 -3.74 13.96
N VAL A 317 7.94 -3.86 13.06
CA VAL A 317 9.18 -4.60 13.27
C VAL A 317 10.34 -3.81 12.68
N SER A 318 11.47 -3.84 13.38
CA SER A 318 12.72 -3.25 12.93
C SER A 318 13.79 -4.31 12.81
N LYS A 319 14.75 -4.08 11.92
CA LYS A 319 15.89 -4.98 11.74
C LYS A 319 17.11 -4.41 12.44
N GLY A 320 17.71 -5.24 13.29
CA GLY A 320 18.90 -4.84 14.03
C GLY A 320 20.12 -4.60 13.15
N PRO A 321 21.02 -3.69 13.58
CA PRO A 321 22.20 -3.33 12.81
C PRO A 321 23.32 -4.39 12.85
N ASN A 322 23.05 -5.66 13.17
CA ASN A 322 24.09 -6.70 13.12
C ASN A 322 24.41 -7.08 11.66
N PHE A 323 25.39 -6.36 11.11
CA PHE A 323 25.80 -6.36 9.72
C PHE A 323 26.43 -7.67 9.20
N ALA A 324 26.83 -8.59 10.09
CA ALA A 324 27.54 -9.82 9.70
C ALA A 324 26.59 -10.97 9.27
N ASP A 325 25.41 -11.08 9.89
CA ASP A 325 24.48 -12.22 9.69
C ASP A 325 23.16 -11.78 9.04
N GLY A 326 23.14 -10.63 8.38
CA GLY A 326 21.95 -10.13 7.70
C GLY A 326 20.85 -9.60 8.63
N GLY A 327 21.16 -9.29 9.91
CA GLY A 327 20.25 -8.66 10.88
C GLY A 327 19.05 -9.51 11.30
N LYS A 328 18.76 -9.59 12.60
CA LYS A 328 17.51 -10.20 13.09
C LYS A 328 16.40 -9.17 13.14
N TRP A 329 15.21 -9.56 12.73
CA TRP A 329 14.00 -8.78 12.94
C TRP A 329 13.53 -8.91 14.39
N ALA A 330 13.11 -7.80 14.96
CA ALA A 330 12.52 -7.71 16.29
C ALA A 330 11.25 -6.87 16.23
N TYR A 331 10.36 -7.06 17.22
CA TYR A 331 9.24 -6.15 17.38
C TYR A 331 9.74 -4.77 17.77
N SER A 332 9.20 -3.76 17.11
CA SER A 332 9.38 -2.36 17.43
C SER A 332 8.56 -1.98 18.67
N ASP A 333 9.04 -1.02 19.43
CA ASP A 333 8.24 -0.39 20.48
C ASP A 333 7.06 0.33 19.83
N PHE A 334 5.87 0.18 20.42
CA PHE A 334 4.61 0.63 19.84
C PHE A 334 3.96 1.66 20.75
N LYS A 335 3.40 2.71 20.14
CA LYS A 335 2.58 3.69 20.83
C LYS A 335 1.39 4.15 19.99
N PRO A 336 0.15 4.08 20.52
CA PRO A 336 -0.97 4.79 19.91
C PRO A 336 -0.79 6.30 20.14
N LEU A 337 -0.59 7.06 19.07
CA LEU A 337 -0.38 8.52 19.13
C LEU A 337 -1.72 9.26 19.12
N THR A 338 -2.70 8.76 18.37
CA THR A 338 -4.08 9.25 18.39
C THR A 338 -5.02 8.08 18.16
N VAL A 339 -6.04 7.92 19.00
CA VAL A 339 -7.07 6.89 18.82
C VAL A 339 -8.44 7.54 18.99
N SER A 340 -9.13 7.72 17.88
CA SER A 340 -10.56 8.05 17.86
C SER A 340 -11.35 6.87 17.28
N ARG A 341 -12.68 7.01 17.27
CA ARG A 341 -13.56 5.97 16.75
C ARG A 341 -13.32 5.67 15.27
N ASP A 342 -13.14 6.72 14.46
CA ASP A 342 -13.13 6.61 13.00
C ASP A 342 -11.74 6.87 12.41
N LEU A 343 -10.79 7.36 13.22
CA LEU A 343 -9.47 7.77 12.77
C LEU A 343 -8.41 7.49 13.85
N MET A 344 -7.31 6.85 13.47
CA MET A 344 -6.23 6.46 14.35
C MET A 344 -4.88 6.84 13.73
N PHE A 345 -3.94 7.23 14.58
CA PHE A 345 -2.53 7.39 14.25
C PHE A 345 -1.70 6.56 15.22
N LEU A 346 -0.97 5.62 14.66
CA LEU A 346 -0.24 4.59 15.38
C LEU A 346 1.24 4.72 15.01
N GLY A 347 2.13 4.73 15.99
CA GLY A 347 3.57 4.87 15.79
C GLY A 347 4.35 3.67 16.32
N TRP A 348 5.46 3.39 15.66
CA TRP A 348 6.45 2.40 16.06
C TRP A 348 7.84 3.03 16.00
N ASP A 349 8.67 2.66 16.97
CA ASP A 349 10.08 3.07 17.12
C ASP A 349 10.99 1.86 16.88
N ASP A 350 12.14 2.07 16.25
CA ASP A 350 13.13 1.07 15.92
C ASP A 350 13.89 0.51 17.13
N GLY A 351 13.59 1.03 18.33
CA GLY A 351 13.86 0.43 19.63
C GLY A 351 13.46 -1.05 19.69
N ALA A 352 14.45 -1.91 19.45
CA ALA A 352 14.28 -3.35 19.55
C ALA A 352 14.81 -3.83 20.89
N ILE A 353 13.94 -4.45 21.69
CA ILE A 353 14.35 -5.20 22.88
C ILE A 353 15.03 -6.49 22.40
N TYR A 354 16.35 -6.49 22.24
CA TYR A 354 17.09 -7.74 21.97
C TYR A 354 17.18 -8.56 23.25
N GLY A 355 16.14 -9.31 23.58
CA GLY A 355 16.13 -10.29 24.67
C GLY A 355 16.99 -11.53 24.37
N ILE A 356 18.18 -11.37 23.77
CA ILE A 356 19.09 -12.49 23.49
C ILE A 356 19.79 -12.88 24.80
N PRO A 357 19.49 -14.04 25.40
CA PRO A 357 20.11 -14.44 26.65
C PRO A 357 21.63 -14.57 26.47
N GLY A 358 22.41 -13.74 27.16
CA GLY A 358 23.87 -13.81 27.19
C GLY A 358 24.61 -12.94 26.17
N ALA A 359 23.93 -12.16 25.32
CA ALA A 359 24.57 -11.06 24.62
C ALA A 359 24.72 -9.87 25.59
N PRO A 360 25.85 -9.13 25.58
CA PRO A 360 25.90 -7.87 26.31
C PRO A 360 24.80 -6.97 25.74
N ASP A 361 23.91 -6.49 26.62
CA ASP A 361 22.79 -5.62 26.31
C ASP A 361 23.29 -4.33 25.65
N LYS A 362 23.60 -4.38 24.35
CA LYS A 362 23.54 -3.19 23.51
C LYS A 362 22.07 -2.97 23.23
N VAL A 363 21.40 -2.44 24.25
CA VAL A 363 20.09 -1.82 24.09
C VAL A 363 20.31 -0.72 23.07
N PHE A 364 19.75 -0.88 21.87
CA PHE A 364 19.56 0.26 21.00
C PHE A 364 18.50 1.10 21.70
N GLU A 365 18.93 2.23 22.26
CA GLU A 365 18.01 3.17 22.89
C GLU A 365 17.04 3.66 21.81
N ALA A 366 15.76 3.34 22.00
CA ALA A 366 14.65 3.99 21.31
C ALA A 366 14.79 5.50 21.46
N ASP A 367 14.67 6.26 20.36
CA ASP A 367 14.66 7.72 20.44
C ASP A 367 13.31 8.27 20.92
N SER A 368 12.32 7.38 21.08
CA SER A 368 10.99 7.61 21.61
C SER A 368 10.15 8.58 20.78
N ASP A 369 10.46 8.75 19.49
CA ASP A 369 9.69 9.62 18.60
C ASP A 369 8.53 8.90 17.88
N PHE A 370 8.56 7.57 17.86
CA PHE A 370 7.56 6.67 17.26
C PHE A 370 7.19 7.02 15.80
N ASN A 371 8.08 7.70 15.07
CA ASN A 371 7.86 8.07 13.68
C ASN A 371 8.59 7.13 12.69
N ASP A 372 9.40 6.20 13.22
CA ASP A 372 10.18 5.27 12.40
C ASP A 372 9.26 4.51 11.45
N VAL A 373 8.16 3.96 11.96
CA VAL A 373 7.01 3.54 11.15
C VAL A 373 5.76 4.13 11.76
N SER A 374 4.93 4.76 10.95
CA SER A 374 3.65 5.27 11.41
C SER A 374 2.51 4.87 10.48
N VAL A 375 1.33 4.74 11.06
CA VAL A 375 0.13 4.28 10.38
C VAL A 375 -1.00 5.23 10.65
N ILE A 376 -1.56 5.78 9.58
CA ILE A 376 -2.83 6.49 9.63
C ILE A 376 -3.92 5.51 9.20
N LEU A 377 -4.88 5.29 10.08
CA LEU A 377 -5.93 4.30 9.88
C LEU A 377 -7.29 4.98 10.00
N ARG A 378 -8.08 4.87 8.95
CA ARG A 378 -9.41 5.45 8.86
C ARG A 378 -10.45 4.34 8.70
N LEU A 379 -11.44 4.33 9.59
CA LEU A 379 -12.58 3.44 9.51
C LEU A 379 -13.76 4.18 8.86
N ARG A 380 -14.31 3.61 7.78
CA ARG A 380 -15.48 4.13 7.09
C ARG A 380 -16.72 3.33 7.48
N ARG A 381 -17.78 4.02 7.88
CA ARG A 381 -19.07 3.40 8.15
C ARG A 381 -19.88 3.23 6.86
N PRO A 382 -20.85 2.30 6.83
CA PRO A 382 -21.81 2.20 5.73
C PRO A 382 -22.47 3.55 5.41
N GLU A 383 -22.85 4.32 6.45
CA GLU A 383 -23.52 5.61 6.26
C GLU A 383 -22.61 6.66 5.59
N ASP A 384 -21.30 6.58 5.81
CA ASP A 384 -20.33 7.48 5.19
C ASP A 384 -20.20 7.24 3.68
N ILE A 385 -20.53 6.04 3.21
CA ILE A 385 -20.50 5.64 1.81
C ILE A 385 -21.78 6.09 1.08
N GLU A 386 -22.92 6.09 1.77
CA GLU A 386 -24.24 6.34 1.17
C GLU A 386 -24.65 7.82 1.08
N LEU A 387 -23.91 8.74 1.70
CA LEU A 387 -24.27 10.17 1.78
C LEU A 387 -24.12 10.97 0.45
N SER A 388 -24.27 10.32 -0.71
CA SER A 388 -24.31 11.00 -2.00
C SER A 388 -25.52 11.94 -2.07
N GLY A 389 -25.26 13.25 -2.11
CA GLY A 389 -26.28 14.26 -2.43
C GLY A 389 -26.50 15.38 -1.41
N LYS A 390 -25.83 15.35 -0.25
CA LYS A 390 -25.77 16.54 0.63
C LYS A 390 -24.38 17.13 0.57
N SER A 391 -24.31 18.40 0.14
CA SER A 391 -23.09 19.20 0.20
C SER A 391 -22.69 19.37 1.66
N GLN A 392 -21.78 18.51 2.12
CA GLN A 392 -21.28 18.49 3.49
C GLN A 392 -19.78 18.34 3.45
N VAL A 393 -19.10 18.94 4.41
CA VAL A 393 -17.70 18.62 4.65
C VAL A 393 -17.64 17.98 6.02
N VAL A 394 -16.99 16.84 6.14
CA VAL A 394 -16.79 16.13 7.41
C VAL A 394 -15.33 16.32 7.83
N ALA A 395 -15.09 16.64 9.10
CA ALA A 395 -13.74 16.61 9.66
C ALA A 395 -13.71 15.84 10.97
N THR A 396 -12.61 15.11 11.19
CA THR A 396 -12.35 14.36 12.42
C THR A 396 -10.97 14.73 12.93
N PRO A 397 -10.80 15.20 14.18
CA PRO A 397 -11.84 15.49 15.17
C PRO A 397 -12.81 16.61 14.73
N GLU A 398 -13.87 16.80 15.51
CA GLU A 398 -14.94 17.77 15.20
C GLU A 398 -14.41 19.19 15.01
N ARG A 399 -14.97 19.91 14.03
CA ARG A 399 -14.49 21.25 13.65
C ARG A 399 -14.70 22.27 14.74
N GLU A 400 -13.69 23.13 14.91
CA GLU A 400 -13.85 24.37 15.65
C GLU A 400 -14.23 25.49 14.67
N VAL A 401 -15.51 25.55 14.26
CA VAL A 401 -15.97 26.56 13.29
C VAL A 401 -16.00 27.94 13.94
N ARG A 402 -15.06 28.82 13.55
CA ARG A 402 -15.08 30.24 13.91
C ARG A 402 -14.95 31.11 12.66
N ALA A 403 -15.85 32.07 12.51
CA ALA A 403 -15.74 33.07 11.45
C ALA A 403 -14.46 33.88 11.61
N ILE A 404 -13.72 34.07 10.53
CA ILE A 404 -12.51 34.90 10.50
C ILE A 404 -12.89 36.26 9.93
N LYS A 405 -12.56 37.33 10.65
CA LYS A 405 -12.81 38.71 10.20
C LYS A 405 -11.71 39.26 9.30
N ALA A 406 -10.51 38.68 9.38
CA ALA A 406 -9.31 39.16 8.71
C ALA A 406 -9.13 38.51 7.33
N PRO A 407 -8.54 39.23 6.36
CA PRO A 407 -8.09 38.61 5.12
C PRO A 407 -7.08 37.50 5.40
N MET A 408 -7.03 36.53 4.49
CA MET A 408 -6.03 35.46 4.52
C MET A 408 -4.61 36.02 4.58
N PRO A 409 -3.76 35.56 5.52
CA PRO A 409 -2.35 35.92 5.55
C PRO A 409 -1.64 35.53 4.26
N ALA A 410 -0.77 36.42 3.77
CA ALA A 410 0.01 36.21 2.55
C ALA A 410 0.95 34.99 2.65
N ASP A 411 1.46 34.70 3.84
CA ASP A 411 2.45 33.64 4.08
C ASP A 411 1.81 32.28 4.43
N SER A 412 0.58 32.03 3.99
CA SER A 412 -0.11 30.76 4.21
C SER A 412 0.17 29.77 3.07
N TYR A 413 0.34 28.49 3.41
CA TYR A 413 0.35 27.43 2.40
C TYR A 413 -1.09 27.13 2.01
N THR A 414 -1.40 27.12 0.72
CA THR A 414 -2.77 26.89 0.23
C THR A 414 -2.84 25.63 -0.61
N LEU A 415 -3.94 24.87 -0.45
CA LEU A 415 -4.24 23.73 -1.30
C LEU A 415 -5.74 23.67 -1.59
N GLN A 416 -6.08 23.08 -2.72
CA GLN A 416 -7.47 22.86 -3.11
C GLN A 416 -7.83 21.38 -2.91
N VAL A 417 -8.99 21.14 -2.30
CA VAL A 417 -9.58 19.79 -2.17
C VAL A 417 -10.78 19.72 -3.10
N GLU A 418 -10.68 18.90 -4.13
CA GLU A 418 -11.71 18.77 -5.15
C GLU A 418 -13.00 18.14 -4.60
N PRO A 419 -14.15 18.36 -5.26
CA PRO A 419 -15.39 17.65 -4.93
C PRO A 419 -15.16 16.14 -4.84
N ARG A 420 -15.69 15.53 -3.78
CA ARG A 420 -15.61 14.10 -3.44
C ARG A 420 -14.21 13.59 -3.10
N GLN A 421 -13.23 14.47 -3.03
CA GLN A 421 -11.89 14.12 -2.58
C GLN A 421 -11.82 14.13 -1.05
N SER A 422 -10.97 13.28 -0.50
CA SER A 422 -10.67 13.30 0.93
C SER A 422 -9.18 13.52 1.12
N ILE A 423 -8.81 14.23 2.18
CA ILE A 423 -7.42 14.38 2.60
C ILE A 423 -7.24 13.92 4.04
N LEU A 424 -6.08 13.35 4.32
CA LEU A 424 -5.58 13.13 5.66
C LEU A 424 -4.47 14.14 5.91
N ILE A 425 -4.50 14.77 7.08
CA ILE A 425 -3.52 15.76 7.50
C ILE A 425 -2.89 15.25 8.79
N GLN A 426 -1.61 14.98 8.76
CA GLN A 426 -0.80 14.73 9.94
C GLN A 426 0.01 15.99 10.23
N VAL A 427 0.01 16.43 11.48
CA VAL A 427 0.77 17.57 11.97
C VAL A 427 1.76 17.04 12.99
N SER A 428 3.03 17.39 12.87
CA SER A 428 4.05 17.13 13.90
C SER A 428 4.83 18.40 14.25
N CYS A 429 5.36 18.51 15.47
CA CYS A 429 6.22 19.65 15.86
C CYS A 429 7.62 19.17 16.33
N PRO A 430 8.48 18.67 15.42
CA PRO A 430 9.71 17.97 15.78
C PRO A 430 10.70 18.81 16.59
N SER A 431 10.66 20.15 16.49
CA SER A 431 11.53 21.03 17.28
C SER A 431 11.33 20.99 18.80
N GLY A 432 10.23 20.41 19.31
CA GLY A 432 9.91 20.49 20.74
C GLY A 432 9.39 21.87 21.19
N GLU A 433 9.48 22.91 20.35
CA GLU A 433 9.03 24.26 20.68
C GLU A 433 7.49 24.41 20.66
N PRO A 434 6.92 25.29 21.50
CA PRO A 434 5.51 25.62 21.44
C PRO A 434 5.11 26.22 20.08
N CYS A 435 4.16 25.58 19.43
CA CYS A 435 3.76 25.88 18.06
C CYS A 435 2.23 25.87 17.94
N ARG A 436 1.71 26.62 16.98
CA ARG A 436 0.29 26.60 16.58
C ARG A 436 0.17 26.44 15.08
N LEU A 437 -0.75 25.58 14.64
CA LEU A 437 -1.16 25.49 13.25
C LEU A 437 -2.65 25.80 13.13
N ASP A 438 -3.01 26.85 12.39
CA ASP A 438 -4.41 27.12 12.06
C ASP A 438 -4.73 26.58 10.65
N ILE A 439 -5.85 25.87 10.49
CA ILE A 439 -6.39 25.42 9.20
C ILE A 439 -7.64 26.24 8.88
N LEU A 440 -7.56 27.01 7.81
CA LEU A 440 -8.59 27.92 7.36
C LEU A 440 -9.22 27.42 6.06
N CYS A 441 -10.50 27.69 5.86
CA CYS A 441 -11.21 27.47 4.61
C CYS A 441 -11.50 28.83 3.97
N ALA A 442 -10.72 29.19 2.95
CA ALA A 442 -10.66 30.52 2.37
C ALA A 442 -11.99 30.93 1.72
N ASN A 443 -12.58 30.04 0.91
CA ASN A 443 -13.84 30.30 0.23
C ASN A 443 -15.06 30.38 1.18
N ARG A 444 -14.91 29.93 2.44
CA ARG A 444 -15.94 30.06 3.49
C ARG A 444 -15.62 31.13 4.53
N ALA A 445 -14.41 31.70 4.51
CA ALA A 445 -13.91 32.63 5.54
C ALA A 445 -14.03 32.06 6.98
N GLU A 446 -13.80 30.75 7.11
CA GLU A 446 -13.94 30.03 8.38
C GLU A 446 -12.61 29.46 8.82
N ARG A 447 -12.32 29.54 10.11
CA ARG A 447 -11.32 28.67 10.73
C ARG A 447 -12.02 27.35 10.99
N TRP A 448 -11.44 26.28 10.47
CA TRP A 448 -11.98 24.94 10.68
C TRP A 448 -11.33 24.25 11.85
N TRP A 449 -10.04 24.55 12.05
CA TRP A 449 -9.29 23.87 13.06
C TRP A 449 -8.05 24.64 13.51
N ARG A 450 -7.53 24.23 14.68
CA ARG A 450 -6.38 24.80 15.35
C ARG A 450 -5.65 23.71 16.14
N TYR A 451 -4.39 23.49 15.78
CA TYR A 451 -3.41 22.78 16.58
C TYR A 451 -2.76 23.75 17.53
N GLU A 452 -2.68 23.45 18.82
CA GLU A 452 -1.82 24.17 19.75
C GLU A 452 -1.04 23.16 20.56
N GLU A 453 0.29 23.24 20.49
CA GLU A 453 1.19 22.37 21.23
C GLU A 453 1.89 23.17 22.32
N SER A 454 1.62 22.82 23.59
CA SER A 454 2.35 23.35 24.73
C SER A 454 3.60 22.51 25.02
N LYS A 455 4.59 23.04 25.74
CA LYS A 455 5.82 22.29 26.04
C LYS A 455 5.51 20.94 26.72
N GLY A 456 6.07 19.84 26.21
CA GLY A 456 6.44 18.69 27.04
C GLY A 456 5.84 17.32 26.72
N GLU A 457 4.94 17.16 25.74
CA GLU A 457 4.46 15.83 25.33
C GLU A 457 4.50 15.67 23.81
N GLU A 458 4.43 14.42 23.33
CA GLU A 458 4.53 14.08 21.91
C GLU A 458 3.45 14.75 21.06
N LYS A 459 3.87 15.21 19.88
CA LYS A 459 3.34 16.40 19.25
C LYS A 459 2.66 16.06 17.94
N PHE A 460 1.60 15.26 17.99
CA PHE A 460 0.94 14.81 16.78
C PHE A 460 -0.52 15.25 16.75
N GLY A 461 -0.88 15.97 15.69
CA GLY A 461 -2.25 16.24 15.32
C GLY A 461 -2.63 15.39 14.11
N LEU A 462 -3.83 14.81 14.11
CA LEU A 462 -4.33 14.03 12.99
C LEU A 462 -5.73 14.48 12.61
N TYR A 463 -5.91 14.78 11.32
CA TYR A 463 -7.16 15.25 10.76
C TYR A 463 -7.53 14.48 9.50
N SER A 464 -8.81 14.25 9.31
CA SER A 464 -9.35 13.87 8.02
C SER A 464 -10.35 14.93 7.58
N ILE A 465 -10.30 15.33 6.30
CA ILE A 465 -11.27 16.24 5.70
C ILE A 465 -11.87 15.56 4.47
N ASP A 466 -13.18 15.35 4.48
CA ASP A 466 -13.93 14.85 3.32
C ASP A 466 -14.65 16.00 2.64
N ASN A 467 -14.29 16.32 1.40
CA ASN A 467 -15.09 17.23 0.60
C ASN A 467 -16.28 16.48 -0.02
N ARG A 468 -17.42 16.40 0.67
CA ARG A 468 -18.66 15.84 0.09
C ARG A 468 -19.52 16.92 -0.60
N SER A 469 -18.97 18.12 -0.81
CA SER A 469 -19.64 19.18 -1.57
C SER A 469 -19.39 19.04 -3.07
N ASP A 470 -20.23 19.72 -3.86
CA ASP A 470 -20.06 19.81 -5.32
C ASP A 470 -19.10 20.95 -5.72
N GLU A 471 -18.54 21.67 -4.74
CA GLU A 471 -17.62 22.78 -4.93
C GLU A 471 -16.24 22.42 -4.36
N PRO A 472 -15.16 22.93 -4.97
CA PRO A 472 -13.82 22.76 -4.40
C PRO A 472 -13.70 23.50 -3.07
N LEU A 473 -12.78 23.04 -2.21
CA LEU A 473 -12.45 23.69 -0.95
C LEU A 473 -11.04 24.26 -1.03
N ASP A 474 -10.92 25.56 -0.78
CA ASP A 474 -9.62 26.23 -0.70
C ASP A 474 -9.18 26.23 0.76
N LEU A 475 -8.26 25.33 1.10
CA LEU A 475 -7.71 25.21 2.43
C LEU A 475 -6.42 25.99 2.56
N SER A 476 -6.14 26.46 3.76
CA SER A 476 -4.91 27.20 4.03
C SER A 476 -4.36 26.92 5.41
N PHE A 477 -3.05 26.73 5.46
CA PHE A 477 -2.31 26.26 6.63
C PHE A 477 -1.35 27.34 7.10
N ILE A 478 -1.45 27.70 8.37
CA ILE A 478 -0.73 28.84 8.95
C ILE A 478 -0.05 28.41 10.23
N GLY A 479 1.26 28.24 10.18
CA GLY A 479 2.10 28.01 11.35
C GLY A 479 2.41 29.30 12.09
N ARG A 480 2.40 29.26 13.42
CA ARG A 480 2.82 30.36 14.30
C ARG A 480 3.58 29.81 15.50
N PRO A 481 4.60 30.50 16.02
CA PRO A 481 5.13 30.17 17.33
C PRO A 481 4.08 30.51 18.40
N LEU A 482 4.03 29.74 19.48
CA LEU A 482 3.31 30.17 20.69
C LEU A 482 4.32 30.93 21.55
N ASP A 483 3.99 32.16 21.92
CA ASP A 483 4.84 32.95 22.82
C ASP A 483 5.06 32.16 24.10
N GLY A 484 6.30 31.70 24.30
CA GLY A 484 6.64 30.87 25.44
C GLY A 484 6.61 31.69 26.71
N ASP A 485 5.44 31.75 27.36
CA ASP A 485 5.20 32.34 28.69
C ASP A 485 6.07 33.56 29.00
N GLN A 486 6.16 34.50 28.05
CA GLN A 486 6.71 35.81 28.33
C GLN A 486 5.68 36.54 29.19
N SER A 487 5.78 36.29 30.49
CA SER A 487 5.13 36.93 31.63
C SER A 487 5.39 38.45 31.72
N THR A 488 5.61 39.13 30.60
CA THR A 488 5.76 40.58 30.52
C THR A 488 4.49 41.21 29.96
N GLY A 489 3.38 41.09 30.69
CA GLY A 489 2.33 42.11 30.88
C GLY A 489 1.74 42.90 29.71
N SER A 490 1.94 42.50 28.45
CA SER A 490 1.44 43.23 27.28
C SER A 490 0.14 42.60 26.79
N THR A 491 -0.99 43.07 27.33
CA THR A 491 -2.35 42.68 26.93
C THR A 491 -2.81 43.40 25.67
N ASP A 492 -2.04 43.34 24.58
CA ASP A 492 -2.50 43.95 23.33
C ASP A 492 -2.17 43.09 22.11
N THR A 493 -3.10 42.18 21.81
CA THR A 493 -3.39 41.57 20.49
C THR A 493 -2.25 41.04 19.61
N GLY A 494 -1.02 40.96 20.12
CA GLY A 494 0.18 40.59 19.38
C GLY A 494 0.16 39.13 18.97
N GLU A 495 -0.48 38.84 17.84
CA GLU A 495 -0.24 37.60 17.14
C GLU A 495 1.23 37.60 16.69
N SER A 496 2.00 36.63 17.18
CA SER A 496 3.37 36.39 16.72
C SER A 496 3.39 36.25 15.19
N ALA A 497 4.47 36.73 14.56
CA ALA A 497 4.61 36.64 13.11
C ALA A 497 4.43 35.19 12.63
N PRO A 498 3.76 34.97 11.48
CA PRO A 498 3.61 33.63 10.92
C PRO A 498 4.98 33.01 10.64
N LEU A 499 5.06 31.69 10.81
CA LEU A 499 6.21 30.91 10.39
C LEU A 499 6.27 30.88 8.86
N VAL A 500 7.49 30.93 8.33
CA VAL A 500 7.72 30.80 6.89
C VAL A 500 7.54 29.32 6.54
N HIS A 501 6.74 29.04 5.51
CA HIS A 501 6.50 27.67 5.06
C HIS A 501 7.35 27.32 3.84
N GLU A 502 7.76 26.06 3.75
CA GLU A 502 8.47 25.50 2.60
C GLU A 502 7.92 24.10 2.28
N VAL A 503 7.68 23.82 0.99
CA VAL A 503 7.28 22.47 0.56
C VAL A 503 8.54 21.60 0.52
N ARG A 504 8.62 20.64 1.44
CA ARG A 504 9.76 19.71 1.57
C ARG A 504 9.69 18.59 0.54
N ALA A 505 8.49 18.08 0.31
CA ALA A 505 8.23 17.01 -0.64
C ALA A 505 6.81 17.15 -1.20
N SER A 506 6.59 16.78 -2.45
CA SER A 506 5.25 16.61 -3.00
C SER A 506 5.23 15.62 -4.17
N ASP A 507 4.17 14.84 -4.25
CA ASP A 507 3.80 14.04 -5.41
C ASP A 507 2.28 14.18 -5.68
N ALA A 508 1.71 13.27 -6.49
CA ALA A 508 0.30 13.32 -6.87
C ALA A 508 -0.68 12.94 -5.73
N ASP A 509 -0.20 12.25 -4.69
CA ASP A 509 -0.99 11.72 -3.58
C ASP A 509 -0.49 12.19 -2.20
N TYR A 510 0.60 12.98 -2.14
CA TYR A 510 1.27 13.38 -0.92
C TYR A 510 1.93 14.77 -1.01
N CYS A 511 1.91 15.53 0.08
CA CYS A 511 2.67 16.76 0.23
C CYS A 511 3.13 16.94 1.67
N GLU A 512 4.40 17.31 1.86
CA GLU A 512 4.99 17.67 3.14
C GLU A 512 5.40 19.14 3.15
N ILE A 513 4.98 19.85 4.19
CA ILE A 513 5.22 21.28 4.37
C ILE A 513 5.94 21.47 5.71
N GLY A 514 7.12 22.07 5.67
CA GLY A 514 7.86 22.52 6.84
C GLY A 514 7.53 23.97 7.16
N TYR A 515 7.46 24.32 8.45
CA TYR A 515 7.30 25.69 8.94
C TYR A 515 8.49 26.05 9.83
N GLU A 516 9.20 27.11 9.47
CA GLU A 516 10.40 27.58 10.15
C GLU A 516 10.26 29.01 10.67
N SER A 517 11.08 29.36 11.65
CA SER A 517 11.17 30.73 12.13
C SER A 517 12.05 31.56 11.20
N PRO A 518 11.63 32.75 10.77
CA PRO A 518 12.41 33.60 9.87
C PRO A 518 13.79 33.99 10.44
N ASP A 519 13.95 33.95 11.77
CA ASP A 519 15.16 34.34 12.48
C ASP A 519 16.25 33.25 12.58
N VAL A 520 15.96 32.00 12.16
CA VAL A 520 16.95 30.90 12.17
C VAL A 520 17.83 31.03 10.93
N ALA A 521 18.75 32.00 10.97
CA ALA A 521 19.70 32.25 9.91
C ALA A 521 20.65 31.05 9.73
N ALA A 522 20.44 30.27 8.66
CA ALA A 522 21.36 29.51 7.76
C ALA A 522 22.72 28.96 8.26
N SER A 523 23.07 29.03 9.53
CA SER A 523 24.43 28.82 10.04
C SER A 523 24.60 27.53 10.83
N ASP A 524 23.51 26.80 11.07
CA ASP A 524 23.56 25.51 11.76
C ASP A 524 22.69 24.51 11.00
N GLU A 525 23.28 23.82 10.02
CA GLU A 525 22.65 22.80 9.17
C GLU A 525 22.04 21.64 9.99
N ARG A 526 22.34 21.55 11.29
CA ARG A 526 21.76 20.57 12.22
C ARG A 526 20.67 21.13 13.14
N ALA A 527 20.40 22.44 13.12
CA ALA A 527 19.39 23.09 13.95
C ALA A 527 18.07 23.41 13.22
N SER A 528 17.96 23.14 11.91
CA SER A 528 16.74 23.39 11.13
C SER A 528 15.72 22.24 11.26
N TYR A 529 15.38 21.83 12.49
CA TYR A 529 14.16 21.04 12.66
C TYR A 529 12.98 21.97 12.42
N ASP A 530 12.11 21.60 11.48
CA ASP A 530 10.85 22.31 11.25
C ASP A 530 10.16 22.54 12.60
N LYS A 531 9.69 23.76 12.87
CA LYS A 531 8.89 24.00 14.07
C LYS A 531 7.58 23.24 14.00
N ILE A 532 6.99 23.20 12.80
CA ILE A 532 5.81 22.43 12.47
C ILE A 532 6.07 21.73 11.15
N ARG A 533 5.73 20.46 11.06
CA ARG A 533 5.67 19.70 9.82
C ARG A 533 4.23 19.28 9.59
N VAL A 534 3.75 19.48 8.37
CA VAL A 534 2.39 19.10 7.96
C VAL A 534 2.51 18.16 6.77
N ARG A 535 1.98 16.95 6.92
CA ARG A 535 1.82 15.98 5.84
C ARG A 535 0.37 15.94 5.41
N VAL A 536 0.13 16.09 4.12
CA VAL A 536 -1.18 15.98 3.49
C VAL A 536 -1.16 14.79 2.56
N HIS A 537 -2.06 13.84 2.78
CA HIS A 537 -2.25 12.68 1.90
C HIS A 537 -3.61 12.79 1.23
N TRP A 538 -3.62 12.69 -0.10
CA TRP A 538 -4.86 12.61 -0.86
C TRP A 538 -5.35 11.17 -0.91
N ILE A 539 -6.61 10.97 -0.51
CA ILE A 539 -7.32 9.71 -0.65
C ILE A 539 -8.22 9.80 -1.88
N LYS A 540 -8.03 8.86 -2.81
CA LYS A 540 -8.81 8.73 -4.04
C LYS A 540 -9.98 7.77 -3.86
#